data_AF-M8CGQ0-F1
#
_entry.id   AF-M8CGQ0-F1
#
_cell.length_a   1.000
_cell.length_b   1.000
_cell.length_c   1.000
_cell.angle_alpha   90.00
_cell.angle_beta   90.00
_cell.angle_gamma   90.00
#
_symmetry.space_group_name_H-M   'P 1'
#
loop_
_entity.id
_entity.type
_entity.pdbx_description
1 polymer ?
#
loop_
_entity_poly.entity_id
_entity_poly.type
_entity_poly.pdbx_seq_one_letter_code
_entity_poly.pdbx_strand_id
1 'polypeptide(L)'
;MATIKDIFAVIKGREEPDRYVILGNHRDAWTYGAVDPNSGTAALLDVARRLGIMLRSGWTPRRTIILCSWDAEEFGMIGSTEWVEENLGDLQSKAVAYLNVDCAVQGMGLFAGSTPQLDKLLIDVTRQVKDPDVEGKTVHDTWSTMNGGINVFGFISEDDLNMQIERLARTDSDFAPFLHHAGIPCVDLYYGKEFPGYHTALDSYIWMEKHGDPLFLRHLAITEIWGLLALRLANDLVLPFDYHTYASQLQEHTNVLADRMNNSQSVSVINGFINDLSSAATEVQKEAKELKLLDIHDGRGLIRRRLLNDRLLLAERSFLHAEGLQGRTWYKHLMYSPPEDYESELSFFPGIADAISRRGNQSTRQRQAAVRQELWRVAMAIQRAANVLRVNTMNLVVEYFYVAFMDSASSDEDEMMSQSVSDRLYNGLRAYEYHFLLKKSSRDMEEASDDEPTSLPTQAHFNVVMAEEHPNANVGPFQRSPCDRLR
;
A
#
# COMPACT_ATOMS: atom_id res chain seq x y z
N MET A 1 -11.28 15.54 -26.45
CA MET A 1 -10.66 14.58 -25.52
C MET A 1 -9.33 14.19 -26.13
N ALA A 2 -8.25 14.23 -25.33
CA ALA A 2 -6.96 13.71 -25.73
C ALA A 2 -6.87 12.24 -25.28
N THR A 3 -6.15 11.41 -26.01
CA THR A 3 -5.84 10.04 -25.61
C THR A 3 -4.55 10.06 -24.81
N ILE A 4 -4.57 9.45 -23.63
CA ILE A 4 -3.39 9.22 -22.78
C ILE A 4 -2.92 7.77 -22.91
N LYS A 5 -1.66 7.49 -22.60
CA LYS A 5 -1.06 6.15 -22.73
C LYS A 5 -0.13 5.81 -21.58
N ASP A 6 -0.59 4.98 -20.66
CA ASP A 6 0.30 4.35 -19.68
C ASP A 6 1.08 3.19 -20.32
N ILE A 7 2.32 3.00 -19.87
CA ILE A 7 3.20 1.93 -20.34
C ILE A 7 3.56 1.02 -19.18
N PHE A 8 3.40 -0.29 -19.37
CA PHE A 8 3.65 -1.30 -18.36
C PHE A 8 4.72 -2.30 -18.81
N ALA A 9 5.62 -2.66 -17.91
CA ALA A 9 6.48 -3.84 -18.05
C ALA A 9 6.29 -4.78 -16.86
N VAL A 10 6.03 -6.05 -17.14
CA VAL A 10 5.69 -7.05 -16.11
C VAL A 10 6.74 -8.15 -16.06
N ILE A 11 7.34 -8.35 -14.90
CA ILE A 11 8.22 -9.47 -14.60
C ILE A 11 7.43 -10.43 -13.70
N LYS A 12 6.91 -11.50 -14.30
CA LYS A 12 6.05 -12.47 -13.60
C LYS A 12 6.83 -13.20 -12.50
N GLY A 13 6.27 -13.22 -11.29
CA GLY A 13 6.81 -13.97 -10.15
C GLY A 13 6.69 -15.48 -10.35
N ARG A 14 7.63 -16.26 -9.80
CA ARG A 14 7.60 -17.73 -9.97
C ARG A 14 6.74 -18.47 -8.95
N GLU A 15 6.61 -17.93 -7.74
CA GLU A 15 5.94 -18.61 -6.61
C GLU A 15 4.63 -17.94 -6.24
N GLU A 16 4.58 -16.60 -6.28
CA GLU A 16 3.41 -15.79 -5.98
C GLU A 16 3.14 -14.82 -7.14
N PRO A 17 2.84 -15.32 -8.36
CA PRO A 17 2.64 -14.49 -9.55
C PRO A 17 1.46 -13.51 -9.41
N ASP A 18 0.56 -13.75 -8.46
CA ASP A 18 -0.61 -12.95 -8.12
C ASP A 18 -0.35 -11.97 -6.97
N ARG A 19 0.92 -11.69 -6.63
CA ARG A 19 1.30 -10.61 -5.72
C ARG A 19 2.13 -9.59 -6.48
N TYR A 20 1.76 -8.31 -6.40
CA TYR A 20 2.32 -7.25 -7.23
C TYR A 20 3.14 -6.27 -6.40
N VAL A 21 4.42 -6.12 -6.74
CA VAL A 21 5.26 -5.00 -6.31
C VAL A 21 5.31 -4.03 -7.47
N ILE A 22 4.77 -2.82 -7.28
CA ILE A 22 4.55 -1.87 -8.36
C ILE A 22 5.54 -0.71 -8.18
N LEU A 23 6.23 -0.35 -9.25
CA LEU A 23 7.12 0.81 -9.30
C LEU A 23 6.55 1.76 -10.34
N GLY A 24 6.36 3.03 -9.99
CA GLY A 24 5.78 4.01 -10.89
C GLY A 24 6.49 5.35 -10.91
N ASN A 25 6.37 6.02 -12.05
CA ASN A 25 6.82 7.36 -12.36
C ASN A 25 5.97 7.88 -13.52
N HIS A 26 5.49 9.12 -13.49
CA HIS A 26 4.86 9.71 -14.67
C HIS A 26 5.90 10.15 -15.71
N ARG A 27 5.43 10.40 -16.93
CA ARG A 27 6.28 10.66 -18.10
C ARG A 27 5.94 11.96 -18.81
N ASP A 28 4.70 12.42 -18.71
CA ASP A 28 4.30 13.72 -19.22
C ASP A 28 4.90 14.83 -18.36
N ALA A 29 5.21 15.96 -19.00
CA ALA A 29 5.76 17.14 -18.35
C ALA A 29 5.11 18.39 -18.95
N TRP A 30 5.08 19.50 -18.19
CA TRP A 30 4.62 20.79 -18.73
C TRP A 30 5.46 21.29 -19.92
N THR A 31 6.78 21.08 -19.88
CA THR A 31 7.71 21.55 -20.92
C THR A 31 8.74 20.49 -21.33
N TYR A 32 10.00 20.60 -20.89
CA TYR A 32 11.03 19.58 -21.09
C TYR A 32 11.09 18.60 -19.92
N GLY A 33 10.89 19.09 -18.69
CA GLY A 33 10.71 18.24 -17.52
C GLY A 33 11.92 17.40 -17.16
N ALA A 34 13.13 17.98 -17.12
CA ALA A 34 14.35 17.20 -16.86
C ALA A 34 14.43 16.70 -15.41
N VAL A 35 13.92 17.49 -14.47
CA VAL A 35 13.65 17.08 -13.09
C VAL A 35 12.28 16.38 -13.07
N ASP A 36 11.23 17.12 -13.38
CA ASP A 36 9.84 16.70 -13.29
C ASP A 36 9.28 16.33 -14.68
N PRO A 37 9.17 15.04 -15.04
CA PRO A 37 9.52 13.83 -14.26
C PRO A 37 10.69 13.04 -14.84
N ASN A 38 11.37 13.54 -15.87
CA ASN A 38 12.31 12.70 -16.62
C ASN A 38 13.51 12.23 -15.78
N SER A 39 13.79 12.84 -14.63
CA SER A 39 14.77 12.33 -13.67
C SER A 39 14.33 10.98 -13.08
N GLY A 40 13.06 10.84 -12.69
CA GLY A 40 12.45 9.58 -12.28
C GLY A 40 12.28 8.62 -13.44
N THR A 41 11.95 9.10 -14.64
CA THR A 41 11.86 8.22 -15.82
C THR A 41 13.22 7.60 -16.13
N ALA A 42 14.31 8.37 -16.02
CA ALA A 42 15.66 7.86 -16.18
C ALA A 42 16.01 6.81 -15.11
N ALA A 43 15.63 7.03 -13.85
CA ALA A 43 15.81 6.07 -12.76
C ALA A 43 15.00 4.78 -13.01
N LEU A 44 13.74 4.88 -13.43
CA LEU A 44 12.86 3.75 -13.72
C LEU A 44 13.44 2.88 -14.84
N LEU A 45 13.95 3.51 -15.90
CA LEU A 45 14.60 2.82 -17.01
C LEU A 45 15.89 2.11 -16.55
N ASP A 46 16.69 2.70 -15.63
CA ASP A 46 17.86 2.02 -15.09
C ASP A 46 17.50 0.84 -14.18
N VAL A 47 16.45 0.96 -13.34
CA VAL A 47 15.90 -0.17 -12.58
C VAL A 47 15.45 -1.28 -13.54
N ALA A 48 14.68 -0.96 -14.57
CA ALA A 48 14.22 -1.92 -15.58
C ALA A 48 15.40 -2.64 -16.26
N ARG A 49 16.43 -1.88 -16.64
CA ARG A 49 17.65 -2.41 -17.27
C ARG A 49 18.39 -3.37 -16.33
N ARG A 50 18.55 -3.02 -15.05
CA ARG A 50 19.23 -3.85 -14.03
C ARG A 50 18.45 -5.14 -13.75
N LEU A 51 17.13 -5.06 -13.56
CA LEU A 51 16.27 -6.23 -13.42
C LEU A 51 16.36 -7.13 -14.67
N GLY A 52 16.39 -6.54 -15.87
CA GLY A 52 16.59 -7.26 -17.12
C GLY A 52 17.93 -8.00 -17.20
N ILE A 53 19.01 -7.43 -16.67
CA ILE A 53 20.31 -8.13 -16.54
C ILE A 53 20.19 -9.30 -15.58
N MET A 54 19.56 -9.11 -14.40
CA MET A 54 19.37 -10.18 -13.41
C MET A 54 18.56 -11.34 -14.00
N LEU A 55 17.49 -11.05 -14.75
CA LEU A 55 16.67 -12.05 -15.44
C LEU A 55 17.49 -12.87 -16.43
N ARG A 56 18.33 -12.22 -17.25
CA ARG A 56 19.23 -12.91 -18.19
C ARG A 56 20.30 -13.76 -17.50
N SER A 57 20.64 -13.42 -16.26
CA SER A 57 21.54 -14.19 -15.41
C SER A 57 20.84 -15.32 -14.62
N GLY A 58 19.55 -15.57 -14.88
CA GLY A 58 18.79 -16.69 -14.30
C GLY A 58 18.07 -16.38 -12.99
N TRP A 59 18.11 -15.14 -12.50
CA TRP A 59 17.29 -14.73 -11.36
C TRP A 59 15.83 -14.54 -11.78
N THR A 60 14.88 -14.92 -10.93
CA THR A 60 13.44 -14.65 -11.10
C THR A 60 12.84 -14.26 -9.75
N PRO A 61 11.97 -13.25 -9.68
CA PRO A 61 11.40 -12.84 -8.40
C PRO A 61 10.36 -13.85 -7.89
N ARG A 62 10.13 -13.85 -6.57
CA ARG A 62 9.07 -14.67 -5.95
C ARG A 62 7.69 -14.13 -6.34
N ARG A 63 7.52 -12.80 -6.22
CA ARG A 63 6.31 -12.03 -6.57
C ARG A 63 6.48 -11.33 -7.91
N THR A 64 5.38 -10.94 -8.52
CA THR A 64 5.41 -10.19 -9.79
C THR A 64 5.84 -8.75 -9.54
N ILE A 65 6.75 -8.25 -10.38
CA ILE A 65 7.14 -6.83 -10.40
C ILE A 65 6.45 -6.18 -11.60
N ILE A 66 5.82 -5.03 -11.38
CA ILE A 66 5.19 -4.22 -12.43
C ILE A 66 5.89 -2.86 -12.43
N LEU A 67 6.43 -2.47 -13.59
CA LEU A 67 6.99 -1.14 -13.83
C LEU A 67 5.97 -0.35 -14.62
N CYS A 68 5.60 0.83 -14.12
CA CYS A 68 4.58 1.69 -14.70
C CYS A 68 5.18 3.03 -15.08
N SER A 69 4.90 3.48 -16.30
CA SER A 69 5.20 4.83 -16.77
C SER A 69 3.88 5.52 -17.08
N TRP A 70 3.44 6.36 -16.14
CA TRP A 70 2.13 7.03 -16.15
C TRP A 70 2.11 8.20 -17.12
N ASP A 71 0.93 8.52 -17.64
CA ASP A 71 0.69 9.66 -18.51
C ASP A 71 -0.40 10.57 -17.91
N ALA A 72 -0.37 11.85 -18.27
CA ALA A 72 -1.27 12.89 -17.77
C ALA A 72 -1.29 13.04 -16.23
N GLU A 73 -0.14 12.88 -15.57
CA GLU A 73 -0.02 13.19 -14.14
C GLU A 73 -0.17 14.68 -13.88
N GLU A 74 0.44 15.51 -14.74
CA GLU A 74 0.45 16.97 -14.59
C GLU A 74 -0.95 17.59 -14.69
N PHE A 75 -1.90 16.80 -15.21
CA PHE A 75 -3.32 17.14 -15.35
C PHE A 75 -4.18 16.58 -14.21
N GLY A 76 -3.56 16.06 -13.14
CA GLY A 76 -4.21 15.53 -11.94
C GLY A 76 -4.11 14.02 -11.79
N MET A 77 -2.92 13.44 -11.94
CA MET A 77 -2.64 12.01 -11.78
C MET A 77 -3.59 11.14 -12.61
N ILE A 78 -3.95 11.57 -13.83
CA ILE A 78 -5.06 10.97 -14.59
C ILE A 78 -4.74 9.52 -14.95
N GLY A 79 -3.57 9.24 -15.54
CA GLY A 79 -3.21 7.88 -15.97
C GLY A 79 -3.22 6.88 -14.80
N SER A 80 -2.47 7.19 -13.74
CA SER A 80 -2.43 6.33 -12.54
C SER A 80 -3.79 6.19 -11.85
N THR A 81 -4.59 7.25 -11.80
CA THR A 81 -5.94 7.23 -11.21
C THR A 81 -6.88 6.32 -11.99
N GLU A 82 -6.99 6.52 -13.31
CA GLU A 82 -7.87 5.71 -14.16
C GLU A 82 -7.45 4.24 -14.14
N TRP A 83 -6.14 3.95 -14.13
CA TRP A 83 -5.64 2.58 -14.01
C TRP A 83 -5.98 1.94 -12.67
N VAL A 84 -5.87 2.67 -11.56
CA VAL A 84 -6.26 2.17 -10.24
C VAL A 84 -7.77 1.93 -10.15
N GLU A 85 -8.59 2.81 -10.74
CA GLU A 85 -10.04 2.64 -10.78
C GLU A 85 -10.46 1.42 -11.60
N GLU A 86 -9.86 1.23 -12.78
CA GLU A 86 -10.10 0.07 -13.65
C GLU A 86 -9.71 -1.25 -12.95
N ASN A 87 -8.62 -1.25 -12.19
CA ASN A 87 -8.03 -2.47 -11.61
C ASN A 87 -8.28 -2.62 -10.11
N LEU A 88 -9.22 -1.86 -9.53
CA LEU A 88 -9.36 -1.71 -8.08
C LEU A 88 -9.48 -3.03 -7.33
N GLY A 89 -10.34 -3.96 -7.79
CA GLY A 89 -10.55 -5.25 -7.13
C GLY A 89 -9.30 -6.14 -7.14
N ASP A 90 -8.54 -6.10 -8.24
CA ASP A 90 -7.29 -6.83 -8.37
C ASP A 90 -6.20 -6.21 -7.48
N LEU A 91 -6.07 -4.89 -7.47
CA LEU A 91 -5.08 -4.20 -6.65
C LEU A 91 -5.35 -4.36 -5.15
N GLN A 92 -6.61 -4.32 -4.72
CA GLN A 92 -6.98 -4.53 -3.32
C GLN A 92 -6.65 -5.94 -2.81
N SER A 93 -6.66 -6.95 -3.69
CA SER A 93 -6.38 -8.35 -3.33
C SER A 93 -4.94 -8.79 -3.59
N LYS A 94 -4.22 -8.13 -4.51
CA LYS A 94 -2.93 -8.60 -5.05
C LYS A 94 -1.76 -7.63 -4.83
N ALA A 95 -2.01 -6.32 -4.73
CA ALA A 95 -0.91 -5.35 -4.62
C ALA A 95 -0.27 -5.37 -3.24
N VAL A 96 1.04 -5.65 -3.21
CA VAL A 96 1.87 -5.63 -2.01
C VAL A 96 2.17 -4.20 -1.59
N ALA A 97 2.74 -3.42 -2.51
CA ALA A 97 3.09 -2.02 -2.29
C ALA A 97 3.27 -1.30 -3.64
N TYR A 98 3.16 0.02 -3.60
CA TYR A 98 3.51 0.94 -4.69
C TYR A 98 4.73 1.78 -4.29
N LEU A 99 5.73 1.83 -5.15
CA LEU A 99 6.98 2.56 -4.93
C LEU A 99 7.08 3.66 -5.99
N ASN A 100 6.91 4.91 -5.56
CA ASN A 100 6.91 6.09 -6.40
C ASN A 100 8.29 6.75 -6.41
N VAL A 101 8.76 7.09 -7.61
CA VAL A 101 9.85 8.04 -7.80
C VAL A 101 9.46 8.93 -8.97
N ASP A 102 8.90 10.08 -8.64
CA ASP A 102 8.49 11.12 -9.57
C ASP A 102 9.72 11.93 -10.01
N CYS A 103 10.12 12.89 -9.20
CA CYS A 103 11.36 13.63 -9.35
C CYS A 103 12.48 12.89 -8.61
N ALA A 104 13.31 12.12 -9.31
CA ALA A 104 14.42 11.41 -8.68
C ALA A 104 15.41 12.37 -7.99
N VAL A 105 15.77 13.48 -8.65
CA VAL A 105 16.73 14.45 -8.11
C VAL A 105 16.38 15.88 -8.51
N GLN A 106 16.20 16.73 -7.52
CA GLN A 106 16.03 18.17 -7.65
C GLN A 106 16.96 18.96 -6.71
N GLY A 107 17.82 18.28 -5.96
CA GLY A 107 18.82 18.89 -5.10
C GLY A 107 19.56 17.87 -4.22
N MET A 108 20.05 18.34 -3.08
CA MET A 108 20.79 17.53 -2.10
C MET A 108 19.87 17.04 -0.97
N GLY A 109 20.27 15.94 -0.34
CA GLY A 109 19.56 15.34 0.80
C GLY A 109 18.38 14.47 0.37
N LEU A 110 18.31 13.25 0.92
CA LEU A 110 17.21 12.33 0.67
C LEU A 110 15.97 12.79 1.43
N PHE A 111 14.83 12.79 0.74
CA PHE A 111 13.50 12.90 1.31
C PHE A 111 12.70 11.65 0.98
N ALA A 112 11.83 11.26 1.91
CA ALA A 112 10.97 10.11 1.71
C ALA A 112 9.62 10.33 2.39
N GLY A 113 8.55 9.97 1.69
CA GLY A 113 7.24 9.74 2.26
C GLY A 113 6.94 8.23 2.29
N SER A 114 6.27 7.75 3.34
CA SER A 114 5.95 6.33 3.46
C SER A 114 4.73 6.06 4.34
N THR A 115 4.04 4.96 4.07
CA THR A 115 3.13 4.35 5.05
C THR A 115 3.95 3.66 6.17
N PRO A 116 3.59 3.82 7.46
CA PRO A 116 4.45 3.48 8.59
C PRO A 116 5.06 2.08 8.62
N GLN A 117 4.32 1.07 8.14
CA GLN A 117 4.75 -0.32 8.09
C GLN A 117 5.95 -0.55 7.16
N LEU A 118 6.26 0.38 6.25
CA LEU A 118 7.39 0.31 5.33
C LEU A 118 8.63 1.07 5.83
N ASP A 119 8.52 1.87 6.89
CA ASP A 119 9.59 2.76 7.36
C ASP A 119 10.86 2.00 7.69
N LYS A 120 10.73 0.89 8.43
CA LYS A 120 11.88 0.07 8.82
C LYS A 120 12.59 -0.55 7.63
N LEU A 121 11.83 -1.03 6.64
CA LEU A 121 12.40 -1.54 5.40
C LEU A 121 13.17 -0.45 4.66
N LEU A 122 12.58 0.74 4.54
CA LEU A 122 13.21 1.89 3.89
C LEU A 122 14.52 2.27 4.58
N ILE A 123 14.50 2.39 5.90
CA ILE A 123 15.68 2.67 6.74
C ILE A 123 16.75 1.58 6.55
N ASP A 124 16.37 0.30 6.52
CA ASP A 124 17.31 -0.80 6.31
C ASP A 124 17.93 -0.79 4.90
N VAL A 125 17.19 -0.32 3.88
CA VAL A 125 17.72 -0.17 2.53
C VAL A 125 18.69 1.01 2.43
N THR A 126 18.40 2.15 3.05
CA THR A 126 19.30 3.32 2.99
C THR A 126 20.65 3.08 3.68
N ARG A 127 20.72 2.12 4.63
CA ARG A 127 21.97 1.63 5.23
C ARG A 127 22.85 0.83 4.28
N GLN A 128 22.30 0.33 3.17
CA GLN A 128 23.03 -0.49 2.20
C GLN A 128 23.57 0.32 1.03
N VAL A 129 23.13 1.57 0.88
CA VAL A 129 23.51 2.46 -0.23
C VAL A 129 24.51 3.48 0.26
N LYS A 130 25.60 3.65 -0.50
CA LYS A 130 26.62 4.66 -0.21
C LYS A 130 26.05 6.05 -0.45
N ASP A 131 26.37 6.99 0.41
CA ASP A 131 25.97 8.38 0.21
C ASP A 131 26.71 8.98 -0.99
N PRO A 132 26.01 9.63 -1.94
CA PRO A 132 26.63 10.22 -3.12
C PRO A 132 27.38 11.53 -2.83
N ASP A 133 27.08 12.19 -1.71
CA ASP A 133 27.61 13.52 -1.35
C ASP A 133 28.73 13.46 -0.31
N VAL A 134 28.78 12.39 0.51
CA VAL A 134 29.73 12.25 1.61
C VAL A 134 30.46 10.91 1.53
N GLU A 135 31.74 10.96 1.18
CA GLU A 135 32.60 9.79 1.06
C GLU A 135 32.67 8.98 2.37
N GLY A 136 32.56 7.65 2.24
CA GLY A 136 32.66 6.72 3.37
C GLY A 136 31.41 6.59 4.23
N LYS A 137 30.33 7.34 3.94
CA LYS A 137 29.04 7.23 4.63
C LYS A 137 28.00 6.48 3.80
N THR A 138 26.98 5.99 4.47
CA THR A 138 25.75 5.49 3.84
C THR A 138 24.72 6.62 3.75
N VAL A 139 23.73 6.47 2.86
CA VAL A 139 22.61 7.43 2.77
C VAL A 139 21.88 7.54 4.10
N HIS A 140 21.77 6.45 4.86
CA HIS A 140 21.22 6.50 6.22
C HIS A 140 22.01 7.43 7.16
N ASP A 141 23.34 7.40 7.10
CA ASP A 141 24.20 8.18 8.01
C ASP A 141 24.08 9.69 7.76
N THR A 142 23.84 10.11 6.52
CA THR A 142 23.62 11.51 6.17
C THR A 142 22.16 11.91 6.43
N TRP A 143 21.20 11.07 6.01
CA TRP A 143 19.77 11.32 6.15
C TRP A 143 19.33 11.52 7.62
N SER A 144 19.85 10.67 8.52
CA SER A 144 19.60 10.79 9.97
C SER A 144 20.17 12.06 10.60
N THR A 145 21.22 12.64 10.02
CA THR A 145 21.85 13.87 10.51
C THR A 145 21.24 15.15 9.91
N MET A 146 20.80 15.11 8.65
CA MET A 146 20.23 16.26 7.95
C MET A 146 18.80 16.59 8.41
N ASN A 147 18.02 15.58 8.81
CA ASN A 147 16.64 15.76 9.28
C ASN A 147 16.51 15.97 10.80
N GLY A 148 17.64 16.11 11.53
CA GLY A 148 17.69 16.45 12.95
C GLY A 148 17.31 17.89 13.30
N GLY A 149 16.36 18.48 12.58
CA GLY A 149 15.81 19.81 12.87
C GLY A 149 15.04 19.83 14.19
N ILE A 150 15.55 20.59 15.17
CA ILE A 150 14.91 21.10 16.40
C ILE A 150 13.69 20.31 16.89
N ASN A 151 13.94 19.36 17.81
CA ASN A 151 12.91 18.79 18.67
C ASN A 151 12.58 19.82 19.77
N VAL A 152 11.40 20.47 19.72
CA VAL A 152 11.00 21.51 20.71
C VAL A 152 10.67 20.91 22.09
N PHE A 153 10.61 19.58 22.24
CA PHE A 153 10.38 18.93 23.53
C PHE A 153 11.35 17.78 23.75
N GLY A 154 12.51 18.11 24.32
CA GLY A 154 13.62 17.18 24.54
C GLY A 154 13.28 15.99 25.44
N PHE A 155 13.09 14.84 24.83
CA PHE A 155 13.37 13.51 25.37
C PHE A 155 13.84 12.65 24.18
N ILE A 156 15.05 12.10 24.24
CA ILE A 156 15.58 11.21 23.20
C ILE A 156 16.05 9.94 23.89
N SER A 157 15.49 8.80 23.46
CA SER A 157 16.07 7.48 23.66
C SER A 157 17.00 7.17 22.48
N GLU A 158 18.06 6.36 22.68
CA GLU A 158 19.01 6.00 21.60
C GLU A 158 18.35 5.33 20.37
N ASP A 159 17.09 4.93 20.47
CA ASP A 159 16.29 4.33 19.39
C ASP A 159 15.44 5.35 18.59
N ASP A 160 15.35 6.62 19.01
CA ASP A 160 14.57 7.69 18.35
C ASP A 160 15.44 8.60 17.48
N LEU A 161 16.05 8.04 16.44
CA LEU A 161 16.62 8.82 15.35
C LEU A 161 15.47 9.43 14.54
N ASN A 162 15.19 10.72 14.77
CA ASN A 162 14.25 11.57 14.02
C ASN A 162 14.64 11.68 12.51
N MET A 163 14.56 10.58 11.77
CA MET A 163 14.40 10.60 10.32
C MET A 163 12.94 10.99 10.06
N GLN A 164 12.71 12.22 9.61
CA GLN A 164 11.37 12.68 9.21
C GLN A 164 10.95 11.97 7.91
N ILE A 165 10.47 10.75 8.04
CA ILE A 165 9.69 10.09 6.98
C ILE A 165 8.32 10.77 6.97
N GLU A 166 7.98 11.41 5.87
CA GLU A 166 6.70 12.09 5.73
C GLU A 166 5.56 11.07 5.65
N ARG A 167 4.40 11.38 6.25
CA ARG A 167 3.19 10.61 6.01
C ARG A 167 2.52 11.09 4.74
N LEU A 168 2.24 10.16 3.84
CA LEU A 168 1.69 10.39 2.51
C LEU A 168 0.21 10.79 2.57
N ALA A 169 -0.12 11.93 3.17
CA ALA A 169 -1.47 12.50 3.16
C ALA A 169 -1.68 13.49 2.00
N ARG A 170 -0.61 13.87 1.31
CA ARG A 170 -0.61 14.74 0.13
C ARG A 170 -1.13 14.05 -1.13
N THR A 171 -1.39 14.83 -2.18
CA THR A 171 -1.93 14.40 -3.50
C THR A 171 -1.22 15.12 -4.63
N ASP A 172 0.09 14.97 -4.66
CA ASP A 172 1.02 15.68 -5.52
C ASP A 172 1.89 14.72 -6.35
N SER A 173 1.52 13.44 -6.40
CA SER A 173 2.09 12.45 -7.33
C SER A 173 1.24 11.17 -7.37
N ASP A 174 1.61 10.24 -8.24
CA ASP A 174 0.86 9.03 -8.59
C ASP A 174 0.63 8.02 -7.45
N PHE A 175 1.24 8.16 -6.28
CA PHE A 175 0.92 7.30 -5.13
C PHE A 175 -0.48 7.57 -4.56
N ALA A 176 -1.06 8.74 -4.85
CA ALA A 176 -2.33 9.19 -4.30
C ALA A 176 -3.50 8.20 -4.53
N PRO A 177 -3.80 7.74 -5.77
CA PRO A 177 -4.85 6.75 -6.00
C PRO A 177 -4.54 5.40 -5.35
N PHE A 178 -3.27 4.99 -5.29
CA PHE A 178 -2.86 3.73 -4.67
C PHE A 178 -3.16 3.71 -3.17
N LEU A 179 -2.77 4.75 -2.44
CA LEU A 179 -2.98 4.83 -1.00
C LEU A 179 -4.42 5.25 -0.66
N HIS A 180 -4.85 6.40 -1.15
CA HIS A 180 -6.06 7.05 -0.64
C HIS A 180 -7.35 6.36 -1.09
N HIS A 181 -7.33 5.77 -2.28
CA HIS A 181 -8.49 5.09 -2.87
C HIS A 181 -8.39 3.57 -2.73
N ALA A 182 -7.24 2.99 -3.07
CA ALA A 182 -7.05 1.54 -3.09
C ALA A 182 -6.45 0.95 -1.80
N GLY A 183 -5.93 1.76 -0.87
CA GLY A 183 -5.38 1.33 0.42
C GLY A 183 -4.07 0.55 0.32
N ILE A 184 -3.28 0.81 -0.72
CA ILE A 184 -2.02 0.12 -1.01
C ILE A 184 -0.89 0.82 -0.26
N PRO A 185 -0.03 0.09 0.50
CA PRO A 185 1.15 0.66 1.14
C PRO A 185 2.04 1.35 0.11
N CYS A 186 2.50 2.56 0.42
CA CYS A 186 3.24 3.38 -0.53
C CYS A 186 4.55 3.89 0.08
N VAL A 187 5.55 4.07 -0.79
CA VAL A 187 6.78 4.83 -0.54
C VAL A 187 6.95 5.81 -1.69
N ASP A 188 7.32 7.05 -1.38
CA ASP A 188 7.70 8.09 -2.33
C ASP A 188 9.10 8.60 -1.98
N LEU A 189 9.99 8.71 -2.97
CA LEU A 189 11.40 9.05 -2.76
C LEU A 189 11.88 10.12 -3.73
N TYR A 190 12.70 11.05 -3.23
CA TYR A 190 13.34 12.07 -4.06
C TYR A 190 14.55 12.69 -3.34
N TYR A 191 15.49 13.24 -4.10
CA TYR A 191 16.61 14.02 -3.58
C TYR A 191 16.37 15.52 -3.74
N GLY A 192 16.45 16.29 -2.65
CA GLY A 192 16.22 17.74 -2.63
C GLY A 192 14.75 18.13 -2.56
N LYS A 193 14.40 19.15 -1.76
CA LYS A 193 13.00 19.50 -1.50
C LYS A 193 12.36 20.40 -2.56
N GLU A 194 13.13 21.31 -3.14
CA GLU A 194 12.61 22.33 -4.06
C GLU A 194 13.70 22.68 -5.08
N PHE A 195 13.29 23.09 -6.28
CA PHE A 195 14.20 23.68 -7.26
C PHE A 195 13.54 24.86 -8.00
N PRO A 196 14.30 25.89 -8.42
CA PRO A 196 13.71 27.12 -8.99
C PRO A 196 13.04 26.95 -10.36
N GLY A 197 13.28 25.84 -11.05
CA GLY A 197 12.82 25.60 -12.42
C GLY A 197 11.45 24.92 -12.53
N TYR A 198 10.85 24.54 -11.40
CA TYR A 198 9.63 23.74 -11.33
C TYR A 198 8.52 24.27 -12.24
N HIS A 199 7.98 23.39 -13.09
CA HIS A 199 6.91 23.70 -14.08
C HIS A 199 7.20 24.86 -15.03
N THR A 200 8.48 25.17 -15.26
CA THR A 200 8.90 26.21 -16.23
C THR A 200 9.79 25.62 -17.32
N ALA A 201 9.98 26.38 -18.40
CA ALA A 201 10.95 26.03 -19.46
C ALA A 201 12.43 26.00 -18.98
N LEU A 202 12.70 26.39 -17.72
CA LEU A 202 14.03 26.28 -17.11
C LEU A 202 14.29 24.88 -16.56
N ASP A 203 13.24 24.08 -16.31
CA ASP A 203 13.41 22.65 -16.07
C ASP A 203 13.92 21.97 -17.34
N SER A 204 15.24 21.82 -17.41
CA SER A 204 15.97 21.47 -18.62
C SER A 204 17.16 20.60 -18.27
N TYR A 205 17.57 19.76 -19.22
CA TYR A 205 18.73 18.89 -19.04
C TYR A 205 20.01 19.67 -18.68
N ILE A 206 20.16 20.89 -19.22
CA ILE A 206 21.28 21.77 -18.92
C ILE A 206 21.30 22.17 -17.43
N TRP A 207 20.13 22.42 -16.82
CA TRP A 207 20.06 22.69 -15.40
C TRP A 207 20.42 21.46 -14.58
N MET A 208 19.91 20.29 -14.96
CA MET A 208 20.23 19.02 -14.28
C MET A 208 21.73 18.74 -14.29
N GLU A 209 22.36 18.80 -15.47
CA GLU A 209 23.79 18.52 -15.67
C GLU A 209 24.71 19.54 -14.98
N LYS A 210 24.26 20.79 -14.78
CA LYS A 210 25.10 21.84 -14.18
C LYS A 210 24.86 22.05 -12.70
N HIS A 211 23.65 21.78 -12.22
CA HIS A 211 23.19 22.22 -10.90
C HIS A 211 22.47 21.13 -10.13
N GLY A 212 21.59 20.35 -10.78
CA GLY A 212 20.81 19.30 -10.12
C GLY A 212 21.68 18.13 -9.66
N ASP A 213 22.34 17.46 -10.60
CA ASP A 213 23.21 16.32 -10.33
C ASP A 213 24.32 16.17 -11.40
N PRO A 214 25.38 17.00 -11.35
CA PRO A 214 26.38 17.04 -12.42
C PRO A 214 27.10 15.74 -12.75
N LEU A 215 27.15 14.80 -11.80
CA LEU A 215 27.77 13.48 -11.98
C LEU A 215 26.75 12.34 -11.96
N PHE A 216 25.45 12.65 -11.86
CA PHE A 216 24.36 11.69 -11.78
C PHE A 216 24.50 10.68 -10.62
N LEU A 217 25.25 11.04 -9.57
CA LEU A 217 25.52 10.14 -8.44
C LEU A 217 24.32 10.02 -7.51
N ARG A 218 23.50 11.08 -7.39
CA ARG A 218 22.25 11.03 -6.61
C ARG A 218 21.18 10.22 -7.35
N HIS A 219 21.11 10.34 -8.68
CA HIS A 219 20.27 9.46 -9.51
C HIS A 219 20.65 7.99 -9.31
N LEU A 220 21.95 7.69 -9.26
CA LEU A 220 22.43 6.34 -8.98
C LEU A 220 21.99 5.89 -7.58
N ALA A 221 22.20 6.70 -6.55
CA ALA A 221 21.84 6.36 -5.17
C ALA A 221 20.32 6.08 -5.02
N ILE A 222 19.45 6.94 -5.55
CA ILE A 222 18.00 6.73 -5.46
C ILE A 222 17.53 5.53 -6.29
N THR A 223 18.13 5.28 -7.45
CA THR A 223 17.89 4.07 -8.26
C THR A 223 18.25 2.80 -7.48
N GLU A 224 19.35 2.82 -6.73
CA GLU A 224 19.76 1.70 -5.88
C GLU A 224 18.79 1.48 -4.72
N ILE A 225 18.35 2.54 -4.04
CA ILE A 225 17.33 2.46 -2.98
C ILE A 225 16.02 1.88 -3.54
N TRP A 226 15.52 2.43 -4.65
CA TRP A 226 14.26 2.03 -5.26
C TRP A 226 14.29 0.57 -5.74
N GLY A 227 15.38 0.16 -6.38
CA GLY A 227 15.60 -1.21 -6.81
C GLY A 227 15.72 -2.19 -5.63
N LEU A 228 16.43 -1.82 -4.55
CA LEU A 228 16.56 -2.67 -3.36
C LEU A 228 15.23 -2.84 -2.63
N LEU A 229 14.43 -1.78 -2.49
CA LEU A 229 13.07 -1.86 -1.96
C LEU A 229 12.23 -2.86 -2.75
N ALA A 230 12.24 -2.73 -4.08
CA ALA A 230 11.52 -3.63 -4.97
C ALA A 230 11.98 -5.09 -4.82
N LEU A 231 13.29 -5.33 -4.75
CA LEU A 231 13.86 -6.67 -4.58
C LEU A 231 13.47 -7.29 -3.24
N ARG A 232 13.53 -6.52 -2.14
CA ARG A 232 13.12 -7.00 -0.81
C ARG A 232 11.64 -7.36 -0.77
N LEU A 233 10.78 -6.49 -1.28
CA LEU A 233 9.34 -6.74 -1.34
C LEU A 233 8.98 -7.88 -2.30
N ALA A 234 9.72 -8.04 -3.40
CA ALA A 234 9.45 -9.08 -4.40
C ALA A 234 10.00 -10.45 -4.03
N ASN A 235 10.99 -10.55 -3.13
CA ASN A 235 11.68 -11.81 -2.83
C ASN A 235 11.59 -12.28 -1.37
N ASP A 236 11.43 -11.38 -0.40
CA ASP A 236 11.40 -11.79 1.02
C ASP A 236 10.24 -12.76 1.25
N LEU A 237 10.53 -13.90 1.90
CA LEU A 237 9.56 -14.98 2.11
C LEU A 237 8.32 -14.50 2.86
N VAL A 238 8.54 -13.73 3.92
CA VAL A 238 7.52 -12.99 4.65
C VAL A 238 7.68 -11.51 4.34
N LEU A 239 6.60 -10.82 4.01
CA LEU A 239 6.61 -9.40 3.72
C LEU A 239 7.26 -8.62 4.89
N PRO A 240 8.24 -7.75 4.62
CA PRO A 240 8.97 -7.01 5.65
C PRO A 240 8.19 -5.80 6.18
N PHE A 241 6.90 -5.98 6.50
CA PHE A 241 6.04 -4.95 7.08
C PHE A 241 6.14 -4.93 8.61
N ASP A 242 6.23 -3.74 9.19
CA ASP A 242 6.36 -3.54 10.64
C ASP A 242 5.16 -2.75 11.21
N TYR A 243 4.10 -3.47 11.59
CA TYR A 243 2.90 -2.85 12.16
C TYR A 243 3.11 -2.29 13.59
N HIS A 244 4.24 -2.58 14.25
CA HIS A 244 4.62 -1.85 15.46
C HIS A 244 4.87 -0.37 15.17
N THR A 245 5.58 -0.06 14.09
CA THR A 245 5.80 1.32 13.65
C THR A 245 4.47 2.02 13.36
N TYR A 246 3.53 1.32 12.74
CA TYR A 246 2.19 1.84 12.49
C TYR A 246 1.44 2.16 13.80
N ALA A 247 1.44 1.24 14.77
CA ALA A 247 0.80 1.48 16.05
C ALA A 247 1.45 2.66 16.81
N SER A 248 2.77 2.78 16.80
CA SER A 248 3.49 3.92 17.39
C SER A 248 3.13 5.24 16.70
N GLN A 249 3.08 5.27 15.37
CA GLN A 249 2.70 6.46 14.62
C GLN A 249 1.25 6.91 14.92
N LEU A 250 0.32 5.96 15.03
CA LEU A 250 -1.06 6.25 15.42
C LEU A 250 -1.15 6.78 16.85
N GLN A 251 -0.31 6.28 17.77
CA GLN A 251 -0.25 6.78 19.14
C GLN A 251 0.24 8.23 19.17
N GLU A 252 1.28 8.55 18.39
CA GLU A 252 1.78 9.92 18.25
C GLU A 252 0.70 10.86 17.69
N HIS A 253 0.04 10.47 16.60
CA HIS A 253 -1.09 11.22 16.02
C HIS A 253 -2.21 11.44 17.03
N THR A 254 -2.52 10.42 17.83
CA THR A 254 -3.56 10.51 18.88
C THR A 254 -3.15 11.46 20.00
N ASN A 255 -1.87 11.50 20.38
CA ASN A 255 -1.35 12.44 21.37
C ASN A 255 -1.46 13.89 20.86
N VAL A 256 -1.02 14.15 19.62
CA VAL A 256 -1.14 15.47 18.99
C VAL A 256 -2.60 15.92 18.90
N LEU A 257 -3.50 15.00 18.54
CA LEU A 257 -4.95 15.28 18.50
C LEU A 257 -5.51 15.56 19.90
N ALA A 258 -5.08 14.81 20.92
CA ALA A 258 -5.52 15.01 22.30
C ALA A 258 -5.13 16.40 22.81
N ASP A 259 -3.90 16.84 22.55
CA ASP A 259 -3.41 18.17 22.94
C ASP A 259 -4.24 19.28 22.29
N ARG A 260 -4.54 19.18 20.99
CA ARG A 260 -5.41 20.14 20.28
C ARG A 260 -6.84 20.15 20.81
N MET A 261 -7.33 19.03 21.32
CA MET A 261 -8.67 18.89 21.87
C MET A 261 -8.72 19.12 23.39
N ASN A 262 -7.71 19.75 23.99
CA ASN A 262 -7.59 20.00 25.44
C ASN A 262 -7.75 18.73 26.28
N ASN A 263 -7.10 17.64 25.87
CA ASN A 263 -7.14 16.33 26.53
C ASN A 263 -8.55 15.76 26.73
N SER A 264 -9.39 15.91 25.70
CA SER A 264 -10.74 15.34 25.71
C SER A 264 -10.73 13.81 25.88
N GLN A 265 -11.54 13.30 26.83
CA GLN A 265 -11.77 11.88 27.04
C GLN A 265 -12.34 11.15 25.80
N SER A 266 -12.83 11.89 24.79
CA SER A 266 -13.28 11.28 23.53
C SER A 266 -12.11 10.75 22.69
N VAL A 267 -10.92 11.36 22.79
CA VAL A 267 -9.72 10.93 22.05
C VAL A 267 -9.09 9.69 22.69
N SER A 268 -9.18 9.56 24.02
CA SER A 268 -8.63 8.40 24.74
C SER A 268 -9.28 7.07 24.36
N VAL A 269 -10.46 7.09 23.71
CA VAL A 269 -11.11 5.89 23.17
C VAL A 269 -10.22 5.18 22.14
N ILE A 270 -9.47 5.93 21.34
CA ILE A 270 -8.60 5.38 20.29
C ILE A 270 -7.42 4.60 20.88
N ASN A 271 -6.88 5.02 22.04
CA ASN A 271 -5.71 4.39 22.66
C ASN A 271 -5.90 2.89 22.93
N GLY A 272 -7.10 2.46 23.33
CA GLY A 272 -7.41 1.04 23.53
C GLY A 272 -7.24 0.22 22.24
N PHE A 273 -7.76 0.74 21.13
CA PHE A 273 -7.67 0.11 19.81
C PHE A 273 -6.23 0.10 19.27
N ILE A 274 -5.45 1.16 19.53
CA ILE A 274 -4.03 1.20 19.17
C ILE A 274 -3.24 0.16 19.96
N ASN A 275 -3.51 -0.01 21.25
CA ASN A 275 -2.89 -1.05 22.06
C ASN A 275 -3.22 -2.46 21.53
N ASP A 276 -4.45 -2.67 21.07
CA ASP A 276 -4.84 -3.91 20.40
C ASP A 276 -4.08 -4.15 19.10
N LEU A 277 -3.90 -3.10 18.28
CA LEU A 277 -3.07 -3.18 17.06
C LEU A 277 -1.60 -3.50 17.39
N SER A 278 -1.03 -2.86 18.41
CA SER A 278 0.35 -3.11 18.86
C SER A 278 0.54 -4.54 19.39
N SER A 279 -0.45 -5.05 20.13
CA SER A 279 -0.49 -6.44 20.58
C SER A 279 -0.57 -7.41 19.40
N ALA A 280 -1.47 -7.17 18.43
CA ALA A 280 -1.57 -7.94 17.19
C ALA A 280 -0.26 -7.93 16.38
N ALA A 281 0.39 -6.78 16.27
CA ALA A 281 1.69 -6.64 15.62
C ALA A 281 2.76 -7.51 16.30
N THR A 282 2.75 -7.61 17.63
CA THR A 282 3.67 -8.46 18.41
C THR A 282 3.47 -9.94 18.08
N GLU A 283 2.23 -10.41 18.02
CA GLU A 283 1.89 -11.78 17.66
C GLU A 283 2.35 -12.12 16.24
N VAL A 284 2.03 -11.25 15.29
CA VAL A 284 2.41 -11.41 13.87
C VAL A 284 3.93 -11.36 13.67
N GLN A 285 4.64 -10.49 14.38
CA GLN A 285 6.10 -10.42 14.30
C GLN A 285 6.76 -11.70 14.83
N LYS A 286 6.20 -12.30 15.90
CA LYS A 286 6.65 -13.60 16.40
C LYS A 286 6.40 -14.71 15.37
N GLU A 287 5.20 -14.78 14.80
CA GLU A 287 4.89 -15.77 13.75
C GLU A 287 5.77 -15.57 12.51
N ALA A 288 6.04 -14.34 12.10
CA ALA A 288 6.93 -14.02 10.98
C ALA A 288 8.35 -14.54 11.22
N LYS A 289 8.90 -14.40 12.44
CA LYS A 289 10.22 -14.94 12.81
C LYS A 289 10.23 -16.46 12.73
N GLU A 290 9.19 -17.13 13.21
CA GLU A 290 9.05 -18.58 13.13
C GLU A 290 8.97 -19.06 11.67
N LEU A 291 8.11 -18.46 10.84
CA LEU A 291 7.89 -18.87 9.44
C LEU A 291 9.07 -18.54 8.50
N LYS A 292 9.97 -17.63 8.91
CA LYS A 292 11.25 -17.36 8.22
C LYS A 292 12.27 -18.49 8.44
N LEU A 293 12.22 -19.18 9.58
CA LEU A 293 13.18 -20.23 9.96
C LEU A 293 12.73 -21.64 9.55
N LEU A 294 11.44 -21.84 9.24
CA LEU A 294 10.92 -23.15 8.84
C LEU A 294 11.37 -23.54 7.43
N ASP A 295 11.91 -24.76 7.33
CA ASP A 295 12.38 -25.36 6.09
C ASP A 295 11.24 -25.75 5.15
N ILE A 296 11.51 -25.70 3.84
CA ILE A 296 10.53 -25.51 2.74
C ILE A 296 9.79 -26.81 2.38
N HIS A 297 10.15 -27.94 2.99
CA HIS A 297 9.62 -29.26 2.63
C HIS A 297 8.24 -29.59 3.22
N ASP A 298 7.70 -28.78 4.14
CA ASP A 298 6.33 -28.93 4.65
C ASP A 298 5.36 -28.00 3.90
N GLY A 299 4.47 -28.59 3.08
CA GLY A 299 3.41 -27.85 2.39
C GLY A 299 2.53 -27.01 3.31
N ARG A 300 2.43 -27.37 4.60
CA ARG A 300 1.74 -26.55 5.62
C ARG A 300 2.47 -25.25 5.91
N GLY A 301 3.81 -25.25 5.93
CA GLY A 301 4.62 -24.06 6.14
C GLY A 301 4.42 -23.02 5.03
N LEU A 302 4.30 -23.47 3.77
CA LEU A 302 4.02 -22.61 2.62
C LEU A 302 2.65 -21.93 2.73
N ILE A 303 1.60 -22.70 3.08
CA ILE A 303 0.25 -22.16 3.27
C ILE A 303 0.22 -21.15 4.42
N ARG A 304 0.84 -21.47 5.56
CA ARG A 304 0.92 -20.55 6.71
C ARG A 304 1.63 -19.24 6.35
N ARG A 305 2.73 -19.32 5.61
CA ARG A 305 3.48 -18.14 5.14
C ARG A 305 2.62 -17.28 4.21
N ARG A 306 1.89 -17.91 3.29
CA ARG A 306 0.98 -17.19 2.41
C ARG A 306 -0.11 -16.47 3.20
N LEU A 307 -0.75 -17.17 4.14
CA LEU A 307 -1.81 -16.59 4.97
C LEU A 307 -1.30 -15.43 5.82
N LEU A 308 -0.09 -15.55 6.38
CA LEU A 308 0.57 -14.45 7.07
C LEU A 308 0.78 -13.24 6.15
N ASN A 309 1.32 -13.44 4.95
CA ASN A 309 1.51 -12.35 3.99
C ASN A 309 0.18 -11.69 3.59
N ASP A 310 -0.89 -12.47 3.48
CA ASP A 310 -2.21 -11.95 3.15
C ASP A 310 -2.77 -11.06 4.27
N ARG A 311 -2.61 -11.45 5.53
CA ARG A 311 -2.98 -10.59 6.68
C ARG A 311 -2.15 -9.30 6.71
N LEU A 312 -0.84 -9.39 6.44
CA LEU A 312 0.04 -8.23 6.38
C LEU A 312 -0.38 -7.25 5.28
N LEU A 313 -0.78 -7.76 4.12
CA LEU A 313 -1.29 -6.97 2.99
C LEU A 313 -2.64 -6.31 3.31
N LEU A 314 -3.58 -7.08 3.85
CA LEU A 314 -4.96 -6.64 4.09
C LEU A 314 -5.13 -5.68 5.28
N ALA A 315 -4.16 -5.63 6.19
CA ALA A 315 -4.22 -4.73 7.33
C ALA A 315 -4.24 -3.24 6.91
N GLU A 316 -3.49 -2.82 5.89
CA GLU A 316 -3.61 -1.45 5.33
C GLU A 316 -5.00 -1.19 4.72
N ARG A 317 -5.54 -2.18 4.00
CA ARG A 317 -6.88 -2.09 3.39
C ARG A 317 -7.98 -1.87 4.43
N SER A 318 -7.75 -2.28 5.68
CA SER A 318 -8.70 -2.13 6.79
C SER A 318 -8.88 -0.67 7.23
N PHE A 319 -8.00 0.23 6.80
CA PHE A 319 -8.14 1.66 7.03
C PHE A 319 -9.07 2.36 6.02
N LEU A 320 -9.54 1.64 5.00
CA LEU A 320 -10.52 2.17 4.06
C LEU A 320 -11.95 2.18 4.62
N HIS A 321 -12.73 3.15 4.18
CA HIS A 321 -14.17 3.22 4.39
C HIS A 321 -14.90 3.32 3.05
N ALA A 322 -15.92 2.48 2.83
CA ALA A 322 -16.60 2.38 1.54
C ALA A 322 -17.23 3.71 1.08
N GLU A 323 -17.84 4.46 2.01
CA GLU A 323 -18.43 5.79 1.74
C GLU A 323 -17.40 6.92 1.59
N GLY A 324 -16.12 6.65 1.90
CA GLY A 324 -15.06 7.65 1.91
C GLY A 324 -15.23 8.79 2.92
N LEU A 325 -14.52 9.89 2.70
CA LEU A 325 -14.59 11.08 3.54
C LEU A 325 -15.85 11.90 3.22
N GLN A 326 -16.40 12.56 4.24
CA GLN A 326 -17.62 13.34 4.06
C GLN A 326 -17.40 14.49 3.06
N GLY A 327 -18.16 14.50 1.97
CA GLY A 327 -18.03 15.50 0.90
C GLY A 327 -16.90 15.21 -0.10
N ARG A 328 -16.07 14.19 0.16
CA ARG A 328 -14.92 13.81 -0.67
C ARG A 328 -14.83 12.28 -0.74
N THR A 329 -15.89 11.65 -1.26
CA THR A 329 -16.12 10.20 -1.20
C THR A 329 -15.10 9.36 -1.95
N TRP A 330 -14.34 9.98 -2.87
CA TRP A 330 -13.25 9.31 -3.58
C TRP A 330 -12.07 8.99 -2.64
N TYR A 331 -11.79 9.83 -1.65
CA TYR A 331 -10.79 9.54 -0.61
C TYR A 331 -11.39 8.58 0.41
N LYS A 332 -10.85 7.36 0.47
CA LYS A 332 -11.38 6.26 1.29
C LYS A 332 -10.55 5.99 2.53
N HIS A 333 -9.30 6.39 2.54
CA HIS A 333 -8.35 6.06 3.60
C HIS A 333 -8.49 6.98 4.82
N LEU A 334 -8.88 6.41 5.96
CA LEU A 334 -9.25 7.19 7.15
C LEU A 334 -8.06 7.71 7.97
N MET A 335 -6.86 7.16 7.78
CA MET A 335 -5.66 7.61 8.50
C MET A 335 -4.94 8.72 7.75
N TYR A 336 -4.80 8.56 6.43
CA TYR A 336 -4.03 9.40 5.53
C TYR A 336 -4.86 9.68 4.27
N SER A 337 -5.19 10.93 4.05
CA SER A 337 -5.80 11.51 2.86
C SER A 337 -5.69 13.03 3.02
N PRO A 338 -5.74 13.82 1.95
CA PRO A 338 -5.60 15.26 2.07
C PRO A 338 -6.72 15.82 2.96
N PRO A 339 -6.47 16.81 3.83
CA PRO A 339 -7.53 17.52 4.52
C PRO A 339 -8.36 18.36 3.53
N GLU A 340 -9.61 18.67 3.88
CA GLU A 340 -10.44 19.62 3.11
C GLU A 340 -9.89 21.05 3.22
N ASP A 341 -9.42 21.40 4.40
CA ASP A 341 -8.72 22.66 4.67
C ASP A 341 -7.23 22.48 4.43
N TYR A 342 -6.69 23.09 3.39
CA TYR A 342 -5.27 23.02 3.06
C TYR A 342 -4.38 23.73 4.10
N GLU A 343 -4.96 24.57 4.97
CA GLU A 343 -4.28 25.18 6.11
C GLU A 343 -4.38 24.30 7.38
N SER A 344 -5.04 23.13 7.28
CA SER A 344 -5.10 22.18 8.39
C SER A 344 -3.70 21.76 8.78
N GLU A 345 -3.34 22.04 10.03
CA GLU A 345 -2.10 21.58 10.63
C GLU A 345 -2.13 20.08 11.00
N LEU A 346 -3.25 19.38 10.72
CA LEU A 346 -3.39 17.93 10.87
C LEU A 346 -3.27 17.27 9.50
N SER A 347 -2.15 16.61 9.26
CA SER A 347 -1.89 15.77 8.07
C SER A 347 -2.33 14.30 8.25
N PHE A 348 -3.19 14.04 9.24
CA PHE A 348 -3.67 12.70 9.58
C PHE A 348 -5.09 12.78 10.15
N PHE A 349 -5.79 11.65 10.16
CA PHE A 349 -7.21 11.56 10.52
C PHE A 349 -8.07 12.65 9.84
N PRO A 350 -8.06 12.74 8.49
CA PRO A 350 -8.63 13.88 7.77
C PRO A 350 -10.11 14.10 8.05
N GLY A 351 -10.90 13.04 8.28
CA GLY A 351 -12.30 13.19 8.70
C GLY A 351 -12.46 13.96 10.02
N ILE A 352 -11.58 13.69 10.99
CA ILE A 352 -11.54 14.42 12.27
C ILE A 352 -11.07 15.85 12.05
N ALA A 353 -9.99 16.04 11.27
CA ALA A 353 -9.47 17.36 10.94
C ALA A 353 -10.56 18.25 10.30
N ASP A 354 -11.27 17.73 9.30
CA ASP A 354 -12.38 18.40 8.62
C ASP A 354 -13.54 18.70 9.59
N ALA A 355 -13.89 17.75 10.46
CA ALA A 355 -14.95 17.94 11.45
C ALA A 355 -14.61 19.03 12.49
N ILE A 356 -13.31 19.24 12.78
CA ILE A 356 -12.82 20.31 13.65
C ILE A 356 -12.77 21.64 12.90
N SER A 357 -12.27 21.66 11.67
CA SER A 357 -12.00 22.89 10.89
C SER A 357 -13.25 23.53 10.31
N ARG A 358 -14.28 22.75 9.97
CA ARG A 358 -15.53 23.24 9.36
C ARG A 358 -16.20 24.32 10.21
N ARG A 359 -16.01 25.57 9.79
CA ARG A 359 -16.70 26.75 10.34
C ARG A 359 -18.04 26.91 9.65
N GLY A 360 -19.12 26.83 10.42
CA GLY A 360 -20.48 27.06 9.91
C GLY A 360 -21.48 27.36 11.02
N ASN A 361 -22.73 27.62 10.63
CA ASN A 361 -23.87 27.87 11.55
C ASN A 361 -24.28 26.64 12.40
N GLN A 362 -23.41 25.63 12.50
CA GLN A 362 -23.66 24.45 13.30
C GLN A 362 -23.57 24.78 14.79
N SER A 363 -24.56 24.30 15.54
CA SER A 363 -24.50 24.36 17.00
C SER A 363 -23.26 23.60 17.52
N THR A 364 -22.75 24.00 18.69
CA THR A 364 -21.64 23.29 19.35
C THR A 364 -21.93 21.79 19.51
N ARG A 365 -23.20 21.41 19.73
CA ARG A 365 -23.62 20.00 19.86
C ARG A 365 -23.45 19.22 18.55
N GLN A 366 -23.77 19.84 17.41
CA GLN A 366 -23.61 19.21 16.09
C GLN A 366 -22.13 19.01 15.74
N ARG A 367 -21.29 20.02 15.99
CA ARG A 367 -19.84 19.90 15.77
C ARG A 367 -19.22 18.79 16.61
N GLN A 368 -19.56 18.75 17.90
CA GLN A 368 -19.10 17.67 18.79
C GLN A 368 -19.60 16.29 18.35
N ALA A 369 -20.81 16.19 17.78
CA ALA A 369 -21.32 14.92 17.27
C ALA A 369 -20.56 14.46 16.03
N ALA A 370 -20.26 15.36 15.09
CA ALA A 370 -19.45 15.05 13.91
C ALA A 370 -18.04 14.58 14.29
N VAL A 371 -17.36 15.29 15.21
CA VAL A 371 -16.04 14.86 15.70
C VAL A 371 -16.08 13.49 16.38
N ARG A 372 -17.09 13.22 17.22
CA ARG A 372 -17.26 11.90 17.85
C ARG A 372 -17.51 10.79 16.83
N GLN A 373 -18.28 11.07 15.78
CA GLN A 373 -18.52 10.11 14.71
C GLN A 373 -17.21 9.76 13.99
N GLU A 374 -16.40 10.75 13.63
CA GLU A 374 -15.12 10.53 12.95
C GLU A 374 -14.09 9.83 13.85
N LEU A 375 -14.04 10.16 15.15
CA LEU A 375 -13.25 9.42 16.14
C LEU A 375 -13.64 7.93 16.17
N TRP A 376 -14.94 7.63 16.12
CA TRP A 376 -15.42 6.25 16.10
C TRP A 376 -15.05 5.53 14.80
N ARG A 377 -15.17 6.19 13.65
CA ARG A 377 -14.76 5.62 12.35
C ARG A 377 -13.28 5.25 12.34
N VAL A 378 -12.41 6.14 12.84
CA VAL A 378 -10.97 5.89 12.99
C VAL A 378 -10.71 4.72 13.95
N ALA A 379 -11.34 4.73 15.14
CA ALA A 379 -11.20 3.66 16.13
C ALA A 379 -11.58 2.28 15.56
N MET A 380 -12.72 2.19 14.85
CA MET A 380 -13.18 0.96 14.22
C MET A 380 -12.26 0.51 13.08
N ALA A 381 -11.67 1.44 12.32
CA ALA A 381 -10.67 1.10 11.31
C ALA A 381 -9.42 0.47 11.92
N ILE A 382 -8.92 1.02 13.04
CA ILE A 382 -7.78 0.47 13.78
C ILE A 382 -8.12 -0.92 14.34
N GLN A 383 -9.31 -1.11 14.89
CA GLN A 383 -9.76 -2.43 15.36
C GLN A 383 -9.83 -3.46 14.22
N ARG A 384 -10.33 -3.08 13.04
CA ARG A 384 -10.36 -3.97 11.86
C ARG A 384 -8.95 -4.39 11.47
N ALA A 385 -8.01 -3.46 11.41
CA ALA A 385 -6.61 -3.77 11.12
C ALA A 385 -6.01 -4.74 12.16
N ALA A 386 -6.24 -4.51 13.45
CA ALA A 386 -5.79 -5.40 14.52
C ALA A 386 -6.40 -6.82 14.40
N ASN A 387 -7.68 -6.91 14.07
CA ASN A 387 -8.37 -8.18 13.88
C ASN A 387 -7.81 -8.94 12.68
N VAL A 388 -7.61 -8.27 11.54
CA VAL A 388 -7.03 -8.84 10.32
C VAL A 388 -5.64 -9.43 10.59
N LEU A 389 -4.80 -8.73 11.36
CA LEU A 389 -3.49 -9.24 11.77
C LEU A 389 -3.59 -10.48 12.67
N ARG A 390 -4.54 -10.51 13.62
CA ARG A 390 -4.73 -11.61 14.57
C ARG A 390 -5.36 -12.86 13.97
N VAL A 391 -6.08 -12.79 12.84
CA VAL A 391 -6.92 -13.91 12.37
C VAL A 391 -6.13 -15.23 12.39
N ASN A 392 -6.54 -16.09 13.31
CA ASN A 392 -6.10 -17.47 13.43
C ASN A 392 -6.88 -18.29 12.40
N THR A 393 -6.18 -19.23 11.76
CA THR A 393 -6.65 -20.12 10.68
C THR A 393 -7.98 -20.86 10.93
N MET A 394 -8.52 -20.87 12.15
CA MET A 394 -9.84 -21.44 12.44
C MET A 394 -11.02 -20.53 12.10
N ASN A 395 -10.88 -19.20 12.14
CA ASN A 395 -12.00 -18.29 11.91
C ASN A 395 -12.30 -18.08 10.42
N LEU A 396 -11.31 -18.21 9.54
CA LEU A 396 -11.51 -18.08 8.09
C LEU A 396 -12.44 -19.16 7.53
N VAL A 397 -12.39 -20.39 8.05
CA VAL A 397 -13.34 -21.42 7.60
C VAL A 397 -14.75 -21.06 8.08
N VAL A 398 -14.91 -20.60 9.32
CA VAL A 398 -16.23 -20.27 9.88
C VAL A 398 -16.84 -19.04 9.19
N GLU A 399 -16.10 -17.96 8.99
CA GLU A 399 -16.62 -16.74 8.34
C GLU A 399 -16.88 -16.94 6.84
N TYR A 400 -16.02 -17.67 6.13
CA TYR A 400 -16.23 -17.91 4.68
C TYR A 400 -17.46 -18.79 4.43
N PHE A 401 -17.73 -19.76 5.30
CA PHE A 401 -18.97 -20.55 5.25
C PHE A 401 -20.19 -19.78 5.77
N TYR A 402 -20.03 -18.88 6.74
CA TYR A 402 -21.14 -18.06 7.26
C TYR A 402 -21.62 -17.04 6.23
N VAL A 403 -20.71 -16.36 5.53
CA VAL A 403 -21.04 -15.40 4.47
C VAL A 403 -21.66 -16.11 3.26
N ALA A 404 -21.12 -17.26 2.84
CA ALA A 404 -21.70 -18.05 1.75
C ALA A 404 -23.09 -18.65 2.09
N PHE A 405 -23.37 -18.91 3.37
CA PHE A 405 -24.67 -19.40 3.84
C PHE A 405 -25.71 -18.26 3.89
N MET A 406 -25.33 -17.06 4.34
CA MET A 406 -26.20 -15.88 4.38
C MET A 406 -26.61 -15.40 2.98
N ASP A 407 -25.72 -15.52 1.98
CA ASP A 407 -26.04 -15.19 0.58
C ASP A 407 -27.03 -16.17 -0.09
N SER A 408 -27.27 -17.34 0.54
CA SER A 408 -28.24 -18.34 0.06
C SER A 408 -29.60 -18.30 0.77
N ALA A 409 -29.71 -17.52 1.85
CA ALA A 409 -30.91 -17.44 2.68
C ALA A 409 -31.80 -16.26 2.29
N SER A 410 -32.58 -16.42 1.22
CA SER A 410 -33.61 -15.46 0.82
C SER A 410 -35.00 -15.87 1.33
N SER A 411 -35.31 -15.62 2.60
CA SER A 411 -36.70 -15.45 3.09
C SER A 411 -36.79 -15.10 4.60
N ASP A 412 -37.77 -14.26 4.91
CA ASP A 412 -38.04 -13.55 6.18
C ASP A 412 -38.56 -14.38 7.38
N GLU A 413 -38.08 -15.62 7.66
CA GLU A 413 -38.61 -16.38 8.81
C GLU A 413 -37.62 -16.91 9.88
N ASP A 414 -36.31 -16.68 9.81
CA ASP A 414 -35.37 -17.38 10.71
C ASP A 414 -34.47 -16.47 11.59
N GLU A 415 -34.99 -15.34 12.07
CA GLU A 415 -34.21 -14.45 12.97
C GLU A 415 -34.08 -14.98 14.42
N MET A 416 -34.83 -16.03 14.80
CA MET A 416 -34.82 -16.59 16.16
C MET A 416 -34.00 -17.89 16.32
N MET A 417 -33.34 -18.38 15.26
CA MET A 417 -32.58 -19.64 15.25
C MET A 417 -31.04 -19.47 15.25
N SER A 418 -30.52 -18.24 15.18
CA SER A 418 -29.09 -17.98 14.89
C SER A 418 -28.10 -18.47 15.97
N GLN A 419 -28.49 -18.50 17.25
CA GLN A 419 -27.61 -19.01 18.33
C GLN A 419 -27.62 -20.54 18.43
N SER A 420 -28.76 -21.22 18.19
CA SER A 420 -28.83 -22.68 18.31
C SER A 420 -28.28 -23.44 17.09
N VAL A 421 -28.25 -22.78 15.93
CA VAL A 421 -27.69 -23.32 14.68
C VAL A 421 -26.17 -23.20 14.65
N SER A 422 -25.60 -22.13 15.22
CA SER A 422 -24.16 -21.98 15.42
C SER A 422 -23.59 -23.11 16.27
N ASP A 423 -24.22 -23.42 17.41
CA ASP A 423 -23.78 -24.51 18.30
C ASP A 423 -23.98 -25.91 17.66
N ARG A 424 -24.98 -26.09 16.80
CA ARG A 424 -25.20 -27.36 16.07
C ARG A 424 -24.27 -27.55 14.89
N LEU A 425 -23.89 -26.49 14.17
CA LEU A 425 -22.87 -26.51 13.11
C LEU A 425 -21.48 -26.74 13.71
N TYR A 426 -21.16 -26.05 14.81
CA TYR A 426 -19.90 -26.21 15.54
C TYR A 426 -19.72 -27.66 16.05
N ASN A 427 -20.80 -28.29 16.53
CA ASN A 427 -20.77 -29.69 16.95
C ASN A 427 -20.89 -30.70 15.79
N GLY A 428 -21.56 -30.35 14.69
CA GLY A 428 -21.71 -31.19 13.49
C GLY A 428 -20.43 -31.34 12.66
N LEU A 429 -19.64 -30.27 12.54
CA LEU A 429 -18.33 -30.30 11.85
C LEU A 429 -17.28 -31.12 12.60
N ARG A 430 -17.35 -31.15 13.94
CA ARG A 430 -16.53 -32.02 14.80
C ARG A 430 -16.78 -33.52 14.56
N ALA A 431 -18.01 -33.89 14.15
CA ALA A 431 -18.37 -35.26 13.80
C ALA A 431 -17.94 -35.64 12.37
N TYR A 432 -17.85 -34.67 11.46
CA TYR A 432 -17.40 -34.90 10.07
C TYR A 432 -15.87 -35.09 9.96
N GLU A 433 -15.07 -34.41 10.78
CA GLU A 433 -13.60 -34.65 10.85
C GLU A 433 -13.24 -36.04 11.38
N TYR A 434 -14.00 -36.58 12.34
CA TYR A 434 -13.78 -37.94 12.85
C TYR A 434 -14.07 -39.02 11.80
N HIS A 435 -15.06 -38.80 10.92
CA HIS A 435 -15.44 -39.76 9.89
C HIS A 435 -14.53 -39.69 8.65
N PHE A 436 -13.97 -38.52 8.34
CA PHE A 436 -13.06 -38.33 7.21
C PHE A 436 -11.64 -38.86 7.51
N LEU A 437 -11.16 -38.73 8.76
CA LEU A 437 -9.87 -39.28 9.18
C LEU A 437 -9.86 -40.82 9.24
N LEU A 438 -10.99 -41.45 9.56
CA LEU A 438 -11.13 -42.91 9.56
C LEU A 438 -11.21 -43.51 8.15
N LYS A 439 -11.76 -42.78 7.16
CA LYS A 439 -11.84 -43.24 5.75
C LYS A 439 -10.53 -43.09 4.97
N LYS A 440 -9.61 -42.23 5.41
CA LYS A 440 -8.30 -42.08 4.76
C LYS A 440 -7.33 -43.20 5.17
N SER A 441 -7.39 -43.63 6.44
CA SER A 441 -6.63 -44.79 6.92
C SER A 441 -7.03 -46.13 6.27
N SER A 442 -8.24 -46.26 5.73
CA SER A 442 -8.69 -47.49 5.05
C SER A 442 -8.39 -47.50 3.55
N ARG A 443 -8.13 -46.33 2.93
CA ARG A 443 -7.85 -46.21 1.49
C ARG A 443 -6.35 -46.41 1.16
N ASP A 444 -5.48 -46.03 2.08
CA ASP A 444 -4.02 -46.17 1.91
C ASP A 444 -3.52 -47.63 2.06
N MET A 445 -4.41 -48.61 2.27
CA MET A 445 -4.08 -50.05 2.26
C MET A 445 -4.49 -50.78 0.96
N GLU A 446 -5.13 -50.11 -0.01
CA GLU A 446 -5.60 -50.75 -1.26
C GLU A 446 -4.89 -50.29 -2.55
N GLU A 447 -4.02 -49.27 -2.52
CA GLU A 447 -3.31 -48.77 -3.73
C GLU A 447 -1.81 -49.19 -3.77
N ALA A 448 -1.54 -50.44 -3.41
CA ALA A 448 -0.23 -51.08 -3.60
C ALA A 448 -0.33 -52.31 -4.53
N SER A 449 -0.91 -52.14 -5.71
CA SER A 449 -0.75 -53.06 -6.85
C SER A 449 -1.31 -52.43 -8.12
N ASP A 450 -0.43 -51.97 -9.01
CA ASP A 450 -0.40 -52.30 -10.45
C ASP A 450 0.20 -51.19 -11.32
N ASP A 451 1.11 -51.62 -12.19
CA ASP A 451 2.06 -50.89 -13.01
C ASP A 451 1.53 -50.43 -14.40
N GLU A 452 2.16 -49.37 -14.90
CA GLU A 452 2.51 -49.01 -16.30
C GLU A 452 1.52 -48.29 -17.29
N PRO A 453 2.07 -47.52 -18.30
CA PRO A 453 1.54 -46.21 -18.69
C PRO A 453 1.17 -46.03 -20.19
N THR A 454 0.32 -45.03 -20.53
CA THR A 454 0.23 -44.49 -21.91
C THR A 454 -0.25 -43.01 -22.00
N SER A 455 0.60 -42.19 -22.63
CA SER A 455 0.38 -41.04 -23.57
C SER A 455 -0.59 -39.87 -23.30
N LEU A 456 -0.04 -38.65 -23.46
CA LEU A 456 -0.65 -37.29 -23.59
C LEU A 456 -1.57 -37.11 -24.83
N PRO A 457 -2.45 -36.08 -24.86
CA PRO A 457 -2.13 -34.83 -25.59
C PRO A 457 -2.62 -33.47 -24.99
N THR A 458 -1.75 -32.45 -25.15
CA THR A 458 -1.90 -31.03 -25.58
C THR A 458 -3.04 -30.05 -25.18
N GLN A 459 -2.59 -28.92 -24.60
CA GLN A 459 -2.85 -27.48 -24.88
C GLN A 459 -4.29 -26.90 -25.02
N ALA A 460 -4.55 -25.83 -24.25
CA ALA A 460 -5.54 -24.78 -24.57
C ALA A 460 -4.91 -23.39 -24.44
N HIS A 461 -5.12 -22.57 -25.48
CA HIS A 461 -4.56 -21.24 -25.74
C HIS A 461 -5.34 -20.10 -25.06
N PHE A 462 -4.62 -19.03 -24.69
CA PHE A 462 -5.15 -17.70 -24.35
C PHE A 462 -5.34 -16.87 -25.64
N ASN A 463 -6.49 -16.22 -25.81
CA ASN A 463 -6.74 -15.25 -26.88
C ASN A 463 -6.65 -13.82 -26.34
N VAL A 464 -5.75 -13.03 -26.94
CA VAL A 464 -5.68 -11.57 -26.86
C VAL A 464 -6.37 -11.02 -28.10
N VAL A 465 -7.36 -10.14 -27.92
CA VAL A 465 -8.06 -9.48 -29.05
C VAL A 465 -7.38 -8.16 -29.35
N MET A 466 -6.76 -8.08 -30.53
CA MET A 466 -6.34 -6.86 -31.20
C MET A 466 -7.56 -6.22 -31.87
N ALA A 467 -7.81 -4.94 -31.62
CA ALA A 467 -8.86 -4.18 -32.31
C ALA A 467 -8.29 -3.49 -33.56
N GLU A 468 -8.78 -3.88 -34.73
CA GLU A 468 -8.66 -3.11 -35.98
C GLU A 468 -9.82 -2.11 -36.10
N GLU A 469 -9.51 -0.91 -36.59
CA GLU A 469 -10.43 0.20 -36.82
C GLU A 469 -11.34 -0.04 -38.04
N HIS A 470 -12.62 0.32 -37.93
CA HIS A 470 -13.37 0.93 -39.04
C HIS A 470 -14.55 1.80 -38.53
N PRO A 471 -14.95 2.85 -39.27
CA PRO A 471 -15.64 4.01 -38.73
C PRO A 471 -17.15 4.03 -38.95
N ASN A 472 -17.81 4.95 -38.23
CA ASN A 472 -19.18 5.46 -38.37
C ASN A 472 -20.32 4.60 -37.82
N ALA A 473 -20.78 4.98 -36.61
CA ALA A 473 -22.21 4.96 -36.29
C ALA A 473 -22.55 6.12 -35.32
N ASN A 474 -23.51 6.93 -35.76
CA ASN A 474 -24.10 8.07 -35.05
C ASN A 474 -24.64 7.70 -33.66
N VAL A 475 -24.37 8.53 -32.65
CA VAL A 475 -25.08 8.51 -31.37
C VAL A 475 -25.57 9.92 -31.03
N GLY A 476 -26.88 10.03 -30.83
CA GLY A 476 -27.59 11.25 -30.40
C GLY A 476 -27.40 11.57 -28.91
N PRO A 477 -27.91 12.71 -28.43
CA PRO A 477 -27.32 13.43 -27.31
C PRO A 477 -27.79 12.90 -25.95
N PHE A 478 -26.84 12.57 -25.07
CA PHE A 478 -27.10 12.42 -23.63
C PHE A 478 -26.64 13.66 -22.87
N GLN A 479 -27.49 14.04 -21.92
CA GLN A 479 -27.47 15.28 -21.15
C GLN A 479 -26.23 15.41 -20.27
N ARG A 480 -25.66 16.61 -20.26
CA ARG A 480 -24.54 17.03 -19.40
C ARG A 480 -25.05 17.39 -18.00
N SER A 481 -24.31 17.04 -16.95
CA SER A 481 -24.27 17.77 -15.69
C SER A 481 -22.91 18.44 -15.50
N PRO A 482 -22.82 19.62 -14.85
CA PRO A 482 -21.63 20.47 -14.91
C PRO A 482 -20.70 20.25 -13.71
N CYS A 483 -19.47 19.82 -13.98
CA CYS A 483 -18.31 20.08 -13.12
C CYS A 483 -17.61 21.32 -13.65
N ASP A 484 -17.76 22.43 -12.93
CA ASP A 484 -17.09 23.69 -13.20
C ASP A 484 -16.29 24.07 -11.95
N ARG A 485 -15.01 24.38 -12.17
CA ARG A 485 -14.07 25.13 -11.32
C ARG A 485 -13.41 24.39 -10.16
N LEU A 486 -12.13 24.08 -10.36
CA LEU A 486 -11.07 24.57 -9.48
C LEU A 486 -9.94 25.14 -10.36
N ARG A 487 -9.50 26.34 -10.00
CA ARG A 487 -8.38 27.13 -10.56
C ARG A 487 -7.34 27.26 -9.47
#